data_AF-A0A353V4P3-F1
#
_entry.id   AF-A0A353V4P3-F1
#
_cell.length_a   1.000
_cell.length_b   1.000
_cell.length_c   1.000
_cell.angle_alpha   90.00
_cell.angle_beta   90.00
_cell.angle_gamma   90.00
#
_symmetry.space_group_name_H-M   'P 1'
#
loop_
_entity.id
_entity.type
_entity.pdbx_description
1 polymer ?
#
loop_
_entity_poly.entity_id
_entity_poly.type
_entity_poly.pdbx_seq_one_letter_code
_entity_poly.pdbx_strand_id
1 'polypeptide(L)'
;MSKLITPFRRPQAGRLARRLAEPRRFIQVVAGARQVGKTTLVQQVTEASKVPVRFASADEPTLRGAEWIAQQWEAARLAAGPGGAIPVIDEVQKAVGWSESVKRLWDEDTRARRPLKVVLLGSAPLLVQQGLTESLAGHEVDFVVRAGRALTAIEVKSGRGRDTHPGLAAIAAAFRPTRTLLVGGDGIRPEEFLLNPVAHWVTR
;
A
#
# COMPACT_ATOMS: atom_id res chain seq x y z
N MET A 1 34.11 -15.19 23.15
CA MET A 1 33.34 -15.54 21.93
C MET A 1 31.92 -15.02 22.10
N SER A 2 31.53 -13.99 21.34
CA SER A 2 30.17 -13.43 21.35
C SER A 2 29.21 -14.48 20.80
N LYS A 3 28.17 -14.84 21.57
CA LYS A 3 27.04 -15.65 21.07
C LYS A 3 26.46 -14.88 19.89
N LEU A 4 26.53 -15.44 18.68
CA LEU A 4 25.81 -14.90 17.53
C LEU A 4 24.31 -14.92 17.84
N ILE A 5 23.76 -13.77 18.23
CA ILE A 5 22.33 -13.60 18.47
C ILE A 5 21.68 -13.62 17.09
N THR A 6 20.93 -14.68 16.76
CA THR A 6 20.10 -14.67 15.56
C THR A 6 19.04 -13.57 15.72
N PRO A 7 18.99 -12.57 14.83
CA PRO A 7 18.02 -11.50 14.94
C PRO A 7 16.61 -12.09 14.88
N PHE A 8 15.76 -11.75 15.85
CA PHE A 8 14.36 -12.18 15.84
C PHE A 8 13.67 -11.65 14.58
N ARG A 9 12.99 -12.55 13.85
CA ARG A 9 12.18 -12.21 12.66
C ARG A 9 10.71 -12.35 12.98
N ARG A 10 9.98 -11.25 12.80
CA ARG A 10 8.52 -11.20 12.98
C ARG A 10 7.81 -12.00 11.87
N PRO A 11 6.68 -12.70 12.15
CA PRO A 11 5.93 -13.42 11.12
C PRO A 11 5.52 -12.56 9.92
N GLN A 12 5.26 -11.27 10.15
CA GLN A 12 4.91 -10.29 9.13
C GLN A 12 6.05 -10.08 8.11
N ALA A 13 7.31 -10.32 8.49
CA ALA A 13 8.45 -10.25 7.57
C ALA A 13 8.31 -11.27 6.43
N GLY A 14 7.88 -12.50 6.73
CA GLY A 14 7.63 -13.53 5.71
C GLY A 14 6.50 -13.15 4.75
N ARG A 15 5.48 -12.45 5.25
CA ARG A 15 4.40 -11.91 4.40
C ARG A 15 4.92 -10.82 3.46
N LEU A 16 5.67 -9.84 3.98
CA LEU A 16 6.25 -8.77 3.17
C LEU A 16 7.23 -9.32 2.13
N ALA A 17 8.12 -10.24 2.51
CA ALA A 17 9.09 -10.86 1.60
C ALA A 17 8.39 -11.56 0.42
N ARG A 18 7.33 -12.33 0.69
CA ARG A 18 6.52 -12.96 -0.36
C ARG A 18 5.88 -11.92 -1.29
N ARG A 19 5.31 -10.84 -0.74
CA ARG A 19 4.74 -9.76 -1.56
C ARG A 19 5.78 -9.04 -2.41
N LEU A 20 6.98 -8.83 -1.87
CA LEU A 20 8.09 -8.24 -2.62
C LEU A 20 8.72 -9.20 -3.63
N ALA A 21 8.42 -10.50 -3.58
CA ALA A 21 8.79 -11.46 -4.62
C ALA A 21 7.76 -11.53 -5.76
N GLU A 22 6.49 -11.22 -5.49
CA GLU A 22 5.42 -11.16 -6.50
C GLU A 22 5.71 -10.09 -7.58
N PRO A 23 5.15 -10.23 -8.80
CA PRO A 23 5.20 -9.17 -9.80
C PRO A 23 4.70 -7.82 -9.27
N ARG A 24 5.20 -6.72 -9.82
CA ARG A 24 4.80 -5.35 -9.43
C ARG A 24 3.30 -5.14 -9.69
N ARG A 25 2.49 -5.28 -8.65
CA ARG A 25 1.02 -5.07 -8.69
C ARG A 25 0.51 -4.14 -7.61
N PHE A 26 1.25 -4.03 -6.51
CA PHE A 26 0.81 -3.33 -5.31
C PHE A 26 1.93 -2.55 -4.66
N ILE A 27 1.61 -1.35 -4.21
CA ILE A 27 2.39 -0.64 -3.20
C ILE A 27 2.25 -1.42 -1.88
N GLN A 28 3.37 -1.73 -1.23
CA GLN A 28 3.34 -2.37 0.08
C GLN A 28 3.35 -1.30 1.16
N VAL A 29 2.36 -1.31 2.05
CA VAL A 29 2.31 -0.41 3.19
C VAL A 29 2.54 -1.20 4.47
N VAL A 30 3.54 -0.80 5.26
CA VAL A 30 3.81 -1.35 6.60
C VAL A 30 3.40 -0.30 7.62
N ALA A 31 2.17 -0.44 8.11
CA ALA A 31 1.58 0.47 9.08
C ALA A 31 1.44 -0.18 10.46
N GLY A 32 1.52 0.63 11.52
CA GLY A 32 1.32 0.17 12.90
C GLY A 32 1.54 1.28 13.92
N ALA A 33 1.44 0.95 15.20
CA ALA A 33 1.75 1.89 16.28
C ALA A 33 3.21 2.40 16.18
N ARG A 34 3.50 3.50 16.88
CA ARG A 34 4.87 4.01 16.99
C ARG A 34 5.73 3.00 17.76
N GLN A 35 7.02 2.93 17.42
CA GLN A 35 8.03 2.13 18.14
C GLN A 35 7.82 0.61 18.18
N VAL A 36 7.02 0.04 17.28
CA VAL A 36 6.81 -1.42 17.20
C VAL A 36 7.81 -2.16 16.31
N GLY A 37 8.86 -1.49 15.83
CA GLY A 37 9.90 -2.10 14.97
C GLY A 37 9.52 -2.27 13.49
N LYS A 38 8.71 -1.35 12.93
CA LYS A 38 8.31 -1.35 11.51
C LYS A 38 9.52 -1.21 10.58
N THR A 39 10.35 -0.20 10.83
CA THR A 39 11.60 0.08 10.12
C THR A 39 12.51 -1.13 10.14
N THR A 40 12.74 -1.72 11.32
CA THR A 40 13.55 -2.93 11.49
C THR A 40 13.00 -4.12 10.70
N LEU A 41 11.68 -4.32 10.70
CA LEU A 41 11.06 -5.39 9.91
C LEU A 41 11.32 -5.22 8.42
N VAL A 42 11.13 -4.00 7.89
CA VAL A 42 11.34 -3.72 6.46
C VAL A 42 12.82 -3.90 6.11
N GLN A 43 13.73 -3.34 6.93
CA GLN A 43 15.18 -3.50 6.76
C GLN A 43 15.58 -4.98 6.68
N GLN A 44 15.15 -5.80 7.64
CA GLN A 44 15.44 -7.25 7.66
C GLN A 44 14.95 -7.98 6.40
N VAL A 45 13.83 -7.54 5.80
CA VAL A 45 13.30 -8.12 4.56
C VAL A 45 14.08 -7.62 3.36
N THR A 46 14.39 -6.33 3.32
CA THR A 46 15.06 -5.69 2.17
C THR A 46 16.55 -5.99 2.10
N GLU A 47 17.23 -6.27 3.21
CA GLU A 47 18.61 -6.75 3.23
C GLU A 47 18.78 -8.09 2.49
N ALA A 48 17.74 -8.91 2.48
CA ALA A 48 17.70 -10.16 1.73
C ALA A 48 17.21 -10.00 0.28
N SER A 49 16.93 -8.77 -0.16
CA SER A 49 16.46 -8.47 -1.52
C SER A 49 17.59 -8.63 -2.54
N LYS A 50 17.26 -9.16 -3.72
CA LYS A 50 18.19 -9.28 -4.85
C LYS A 50 18.23 -8.03 -5.73
N VAL A 51 17.42 -7.02 -5.41
CA VAL A 51 17.33 -5.76 -6.16
C VAL A 51 17.76 -4.60 -5.27
N PRO A 52 18.34 -3.54 -5.84
CA PRO A 52 18.71 -2.34 -5.10
C PRO A 52 17.56 -1.77 -4.28
N VAL A 53 17.85 -1.35 -3.05
CA VAL A 53 16.89 -0.79 -2.12
C VAL A 53 17.35 0.60 -1.71
N ARG A 54 16.47 1.59 -1.89
CA ARG A 54 16.72 2.98 -1.48
C ARG A 54 15.84 3.28 -0.28
N PHE A 55 16.44 3.34 0.90
CA PHE A 55 15.75 3.74 2.12
C PHE A 55 15.85 5.26 2.32
N ALA A 56 14.71 5.91 2.59
CA ALA A 56 14.64 7.34 2.91
C ALA A 56 13.61 7.57 4.03
N SER A 57 13.91 8.48 4.96
CA SER A 57 13.00 8.86 6.06
C SER A 57 12.46 10.25 5.82
N ALA A 58 11.14 10.43 5.95
CA ALA A 58 10.51 11.75 5.98
C ALA A 58 10.55 12.37 7.38
N ASP A 59 11.13 11.69 8.37
CA ASP A 59 11.31 12.17 9.74
C ASP A 59 12.57 13.04 9.88
N GLU A 60 12.59 14.17 9.18
CA GLU A 60 13.68 15.15 9.23
C GLU A 60 13.16 16.55 9.54
N PRO A 61 14.01 17.45 10.10
CA PRO A 61 13.59 18.79 10.54
C PRO A 61 13.10 19.71 9.41
N THR A 62 13.51 19.44 8.18
CA THR A 62 13.11 20.23 7.02
C THR A 62 11.83 19.69 6.42
N LEU A 63 10.92 20.58 6.02
CA LEU A 63 9.64 20.19 5.43
C LEU A 63 9.86 19.26 4.22
N ARG A 64 9.05 18.21 4.13
CA ARG A 64 9.08 17.21 3.05
C ARG A 64 7.77 17.29 2.29
N GLY A 65 7.82 17.11 0.98
CA GLY A 65 6.64 17.16 0.12
C GLY A 65 6.84 16.42 -1.19
N ALA A 66 6.00 16.73 -2.17
CA ALA A 66 5.97 16.07 -3.47
C ALA A 66 7.33 15.96 -4.17
N GLU A 67 8.10 17.06 -4.20
CA GLU A 67 9.42 17.09 -4.83
C GLU A 67 10.42 16.16 -4.14
N TRP A 68 10.42 16.13 -2.81
CA TRP A 68 11.30 15.24 -2.06
C TRP A 68 10.98 13.77 -2.34
N ILE A 69 9.70 13.41 -2.39
CA ILE A 69 9.27 12.05 -2.76
C ILE A 69 9.76 11.72 -4.17
N ALA A 70 9.56 12.64 -5.12
CA ALA A 70 10.03 12.46 -6.49
C ALA A 70 11.55 12.25 -6.56
N GLN A 71 12.34 13.02 -5.80
CA GLN A 71 13.79 12.84 -5.73
C GLN A 71 14.19 11.46 -5.21
N GLN A 72 13.55 10.96 -4.14
CA GLN A 72 13.85 9.61 -3.64
C GLN A 72 13.45 8.52 -4.65
N TRP A 73 12.37 8.77 -5.38
CA TRP A 73 11.89 7.88 -6.43
C TRP A 73 12.85 7.84 -7.63
N GLU A 74 13.32 9.00 -8.09
CA GLU A 74 14.33 9.11 -9.16
C GLU A 74 15.65 8.46 -8.76
N ALA A 75 16.11 8.68 -7.54
CA ALA A 75 17.31 8.01 -7.03
C ALA A 75 17.16 6.47 -7.08
N ALA A 76 15.97 5.95 -6.77
CA ALA A 76 15.70 4.51 -6.89
C ALA A 76 15.60 4.05 -8.36
N ARG A 77 15.04 4.87 -9.26
CA ARG A 77 15.00 4.60 -10.71
C ARG A 77 16.42 4.53 -11.29
N LEU A 78 17.30 5.45 -10.90
CA LEU A 78 18.70 5.48 -11.33
C LEU A 78 19.49 4.27 -10.83
N ALA A 79 19.19 3.81 -9.61
CA ALA A 79 19.81 2.62 -9.05
C ALA A 79 19.22 1.30 -9.61
N ALA A 80 18.14 1.33 -10.38
CA ALA A 80 17.42 0.13 -10.79
C ALA A 80 18.22 -0.74 -11.76
N GLY A 81 18.32 -2.04 -11.44
CA GLY A 81 18.87 -3.06 -12.35
C GLY A 81 17.80 -3.75 -13.19
N PRO A 82 18.12 -4.85 -13.89
CA PRO A 82 17.16 -5.62 -14.69
C PRO A 82 15.95 -6.13 -13.87
N GLY A 83 16.16 -6.44 -12.59
CA GLY A 83 15.10 -6.83 -11.66
C GLY A 83 14.32 -5.67 -11.04
N GLY A 84 14.70 -4.43 -11.35
CA GLY A 84 14.16 -3.21 -10.77
C GLY A 84 14.87 -2.73 -9.51
N ALA A 85 14.14 -1.98 -8.69
CA ALA A 85 14.57 -1.47 -7.39
C ALA A 85 13.37 -1.28 -6.46
N ILE A 86 13.66 -1.02 -5.17
CA ILE A 86 12.67 -0.78 -4.13
C ILE A 86 12.97 0.55 -3.41
N PRO A 87 12.31 1.67 -3.78
CA PRO A 87 12.17 2.79 -2.87
C PRO A 87 11.38 2.38 -1.61
N VAL A 88 11.97 2.69 -0.46
CA VAL A 88 11.38 2.55 0.86
C VAL A 88 11.30 3.94 1.49
N ILE A 89 10.08 4.42 1.74
CA ILE A 89 9.84 5.73 2.34
C ILE A 89 9.27 5.52 3.75
N ASP A 90 10.05 5.89 4.77
CA ASP A 90 9.67 5.81 6.17
C ASP A 90 8.97 7.09 6.63
N GLU A 91 8.01 6.93 7.54
CA GLU A 91 7.12 7.98 8.06
C GLU A 91 6.49 8.85 6.95
N VAL A 92 6.06 8.22 5.85
CA VAL A 92 5.61 8.90 4.61
C VAL A 92 4.53 9.96 4.86
N GLN A 93 3.69 9.77 5.89
CA GLN A 93 2.63 10.70 6.26
C GLN A 93 3.15 12.09 6.71
N LYS A 94 4.45 12.21 7.03
CA LYS A 94 5.07 13.50 7.35
C LYS A 94 5.36 14.34 6.11
N ALA A 95 5.37 13.74 4.91
CA ALA A 95 5.52 14.48 3.67
C ALA A 95 4.16 15.03 3.20
N VAL A 96 4.10 16.33 2.92
CA VAL A 96 2.89 17.00 2.44
C VAL A 96 2.54 16.52 1.03
N GLY A 97 1.26 16.21 0.77
CA GLY A 97 0.79 15.72 -0.54
C GLY A 97 1.41 14.37 -0.94
N TRP A 98 1.80 13.56 0.05
CA TRP A 98 2.54 12.33 -0.22
C TRP A 98 1.77 11.32 -1.07
N SER A 99 0.47 11.18 -0.81
CA SER A 99 -0.37 10.16 -1.42
C SER A 99 -0.59 10.43 -2.91
N GLU A 100 -0.82 11.69 -3.29
CA GLU A 100 -0.92 12.13 -4.69
C GLU A 100 0.41 11.94 -5.42
N SER A 101 1.51 12.25 -4.76
CA SER A 101 2.87 12.11 -5.31
C SER A 101 3.21 10.65 -5.56
N VAL A 102 2.94 9.77 -4.58
CA VAL A 102 3.10 8.32 -4.70
C VAL A 102 2.24 7.78 -5.83
N LYS A 103 0.95 8.17 -5.90
CA LYS A 103 0.04 7.75 -6.97
C LYS A 103 0.62 8.09 -8.33
N ARG A 104 0.95 9.37 -8.53
CA ARG A 104 1.43 9.89 -9.81
C ARG A 104 2.67 9.13 -10.28
N LEU A 105 3.65 8.96 -9.40
CA LEU A 105 4.91 8.26 -9.71
C LEU A 105 4.68 6.76 -9.96
N TRP A 106 3.77 6.13 -9.21
CA TRP A 106 3.38 4.74 -9.42
C TRP A 106 2.69 4.53 -10.77
N ASP A 107 1.76 5.41 -11.14
CA ASP A 107 1.04 5.33 -12.41
C ASP A 107 1.98 5.59 -13.60
N GLU A 108 2.91 6.54 -13.45
CA GLU A 108 3.97 6.82 -14.42
C GLU A 108 4.88 5.59 -14.65
N ASP A 109 5.34 4.95 -13.58
CA ASP A 109 6.14 3.71 -13.67
C ASP A 109 5.34 2.56 -14.29
N THR A 110 4.03 2.50 -14.04
CA THR A 110 3.14 1.52 -14.66
C THR A 110 3.10 1.71 -16.17
N ARG A 111 2.90 2.94 -16.64
CA ARG A 111 2.87 3.29 -18.07
C ARG A 111 4.21 3.05 -18.74
N ALA A 112 5.31 3.43 -18.08
CA ALA A 112 6.68 3.23 -18.55
C ALA A 112 7.18 1.78 -18.40
N ARG A 113 6.37 0.87 -17.83
CA ARG A 113 6.72 -0.52 -17.53
C ARG A 113 8.02 -0.66 -16.72
N ARG A 114 8.26 0.29 -15.81
CA ARG A 114 9.44 0.29 -14.93
C ARG A 114 9.22 -0.71 -13.79
N PRO A 115 10.14 -1.65 -13.52
CA PRO A 115 9.98 -2.67 -12.49
C PRO A 115 10.25 -2.15 -11.05
N LEU A 116 9.79 -0.94 -10.72
CA LEU A 116 9.97 -0.35 -9.39
C LEU A 116 8.88 -0.83 -8.43
N LYS A 117 9.25 -1.60 -7.41
CA LYS A 117 8.33 -1.96 -6.30
C LYS A 117 8.43 -0.90 -5.21
N VAL A 118 7.38 -0.68 -4.43
CA VAL A 118 7.37 0.42 -3.45
C VAL A 118 6.99 -0.12 -2.08
N VAL A 119 7.73 0.31 -1.05
CA VAL A 119 7.36 0.10 0.35
C VAL A 119 7.20 1.45 1.03
N LEU A 120 6.05 1.67 1.65
CA LEU A 120 5.78 2.84 2.48
C LEU A 120 5.66 2.38 3.94
N LEU A 121 6.29 3.11 4.86
CA LEU A 121 6.06 2.93 6.28
C LEU A 121 5.41 4.18 6.86
N GLY A 122 4.58 3.96 7.89
CA GLY A 122 3.95 5.05 8.60
C GLY A 122 3.12 4.58 9.77
N SER A 123 2.65 5.51 10.59
CA SER A 123 1.71 5.15 11.66
C SER A 123 0.31 4.91 11.08
N ALA A 124 -0.33 3.80 11.47
CA ALA A 124 -1.60 3.38 10.89
C ALA A 124 -2.73 4.43 11.00
N PRO A 125 -2.95 5.07 12.17
CA PRO A 125 -4.00 6.09 12.28
C PRO A 125 -3.76 7.29 11.35
N LEU A 126 -2.53 7.78 11.26
CA LEU A 126 -2.21 8.95 10.43
C LEU A 126 -2.30 8.64 8.94
N LEU A 127 -1.86 7.45 8.52
CA LEU A 127 -1.98 7.05 7.12
C LEU A 127 -3.44 7.01 6.65
N VAL A 128 -4.34 6.45 7.48
CA VAL A 128 -5.79 6.45 7.19
C VAL A 128 -6.35 7.87 7.15
N GLN A 129 -5.92 8.74 8.07
CA GLN A 129 -6.42 10.12 8.14
C GLN A 129 -5.85 11.05 7.05
N GLN A 130 -4.65 10.78 6.53
CA GLN A 130 -3.88 11.74 5.72
C GLN A 130 -3.64 11.26 4.28
N GLY A 131 -4.57 10.48 3.69
CA GLY A 131 -4.62 10.33 2.24
C GLY A 131 -4.43 8.93 1.67
N LEU A 132 -4.38 7.85 2.47
CA LEU A 132 -4.34 6.49 1.91
C LEU A 132 -5.64 6.11 1.15
N THR A 133 -6.77 6.74 1.48
CA THR A 133 -8.09 6.46 0.91
C THR A 133 -8.55 7.47 -0.14
N GLU A 134 -8.16 8.75 -0.08
CA GLU A 134 -8.78 9.78 -0.93
C GLU A 134 -8.03 10.06 -2.24
N SER A 135 -6.71 9.86 -2.29
CA SER A 135 -5.90 10.39 -3.41
C SER A 135 -5.25 9.34 -4.32
N LEU A 136 -5.53 8.05 -4.13
CA LEU A 136 -5.02 6.96 -4.99
C LEU A 136 -6.01 6.58 -6.13
N ALA A 137 -7.18 7.26 -6.17
CA ALA A 137 -8.33 6.91 -7.00
C ALA A 137 -8.03 6.90 -8.51
N GLY A 138 -8.47 5.85 -9.20
CA GLY A 138 -8.38 5.75 -10.67
C GLY A 138 -8.60 4.35 -11.23
N HIS A 139 -8.21 3.31 -10.49
CA HIS A 139 -8.49 1.90 -10.76
C HIS A 139 -8.35 1.10 -9.44
N GLU A 140 -8.93 1.60 -8.36
CA GLU A 140 -8.80 1.03 -7.03
C GLU A 140 -10.16 0.74 -6.41
N VAL A 141 -10.15 -0.03 -5.33
CA VAL A 141 -11.28 -0.17 -4.42
C VAL A 141 -10.81 0.35 -3.07
N ASP A 142 -11.71 0.93 -2.28
CA ASP A 142 -11.37 1.51 -0.98
C ASP A 142 -10.89 0.45 0.02
N PHE A 143 -11.53 -0.73 0.01
CA PHE A 143 -11.17 -1.80 0.92
C PHE A 143 -11.15 -3.18 0.25
N VAL A 144 -10.17 -3.99 0.65
CA VAL A 144 -10.16 -5.43 0.37
C VAL A 144 -10.04 -6.18 1.69
N VAL A 145 -11.11 -6.87 2.07
CA VAL A 145 -11.19 -7.63 3.31
C VAL A 145 -10.99 -9.11 3.01
N ARG A 146 -10.13 -9.77 3.79
CA ARG A 146 -9.96 -11.23 3.73
C ARG A 146 -10.35 -11.86 5.06
N ALA A 147 -11.39 -12.70 5.05
CA ALA A 147 -11.81 -13.51 6.18
C ALA A 147 -11.61 -15.00 5.82
N GLY A 148 -10.59 -15.63 6.39
CA GLY A 148 -10.20 -16.99 6.03
C GLY A 148 -9.82 -17.11 4.54
N ARG A 149 -10.62 -17.86 3.77
CA ARG A 149 -10.48 -18.02 2.31
C ARG A 149 -11.32 -17.03 1.51
N ALA A 150 -12.30 -16.38 2.12
CA ALA A 150 -13.15 -15.41 1.45
C ALA A 150 -12.40 -14.09 1.26
N LEU A 151 -12.53 -13.51 0.07
CA LEU A 151 -12.01 -12.19 -0.28
C LEU A 151 -13.18 -11.32 -0.71
N THR A 152 -13.36 -10.19 -0.05
CA THR A 152 -14.42 -9.21 -0.36
C THR A 152 -13.76 -7.89 -0.74
N ALA A 153 -14.12 -7.33 -1.89
CA ALA A 153 -13.73 -5.99 -2.29
C ALA A 153 -14.88 -5.02 -2.05
N ILE A 154 -14.60 -3.85 -1.49
CA ILE A 154 -15.59 -2.84 -1.10
C ILE A 154 -15.16 -1.51 -1.72
N GLU A 155 -16.05 -0.90 -2.48
CA GLU A 155 -15.93 0.46 -3.01
C GLU A 155 -17.02 1.33 -2.36
N VAL A 156 -16.69 2.54 -1.93
CA VAL A 156 -17.57 3.49 -1.21
C VAL A 156 -17.72 4.76 -2.05
N LYS A 157 -18.95 5.19 -2.29
CA LYS A 157 -19.26 6.39 -3.08
C LYS A 157 -20.10 7.40 -2.30
N SER A 158 -19.76 8.68 -2.43
CA SER A 158 -20.46 9.81 -1.80
C SER A 158 -21.55 10.46 -2.68
N GLY A 159 -21.67 10.09 -3.97
CA GLY A 159 -22.62 10.69 -4.93
C GLY A 159 -23.48 9.68 -5.70
N ARG A 160 -24.55 10.17 -6.35
CA ARG A 160 -25.41 9.37 -7.26
C ARG A 160 -24.93 9.55 -8.70
N GLY A 161 -24.59 8.45 -9.36
CA GLY A 161 -24.18 8.42 -10.76
C GLY A 161 -23.85 7.00 -11.21
N ARG A 162 -24.24 6.64 -12.44
CA ARG A 162 -23.80 5.41 -13.11
C ARG A 162 -22.36 5.58 -13.56
N ASP A 163 -21.44 5.48 -12.63
CA ASP A 163 -20.03 5.33 -12.98
C ASP A 163 -19.75 3.87 -13.30
N THR A 164 -18.97 3.64 -14.35
CA THR A 164 -18.26 2.37 -14.47
C THR A 164 -17.41 2.19 -13.22
N HIS A 165 -17.30 0.96 -12.71
CA HIS A 165 -16.48 0.62 -11.53
C HIS A 165 -15.19 -0.05 -11.98
N PRO A 166 -14.25 0.68 -12.60
CA PRO A 166 -13.06 0.07 -13.17
C PRO A 166 -12.15 -0.53 -12.09
N GLY A 167 -12.22 -0.04 -10.84
CA GLY A 167 -11.54 -0.62 -9.69
C GLY A 167 -12.07 -2.00 -9.30
N LEU A 168 -13.39 -2.12 -9.07
CA LEU A 168 -14.03 -3.42 -8.82
C LEU A 168 -13.83 -4.38 -9.99
N ALA A 169 -13.92 -3.92 -11.23
CA ALA A 169 -13.65 -4.74 -12.43
C ALA A 169 -12.20 -5.23 -12.46
N ALA A 170 -11.22 -4.36 -12.19
CA ALA A 170 -9.81 -4.73 -12.13
C ALA A 170 -9.55 -5.77 -11.04
N ILE A 171 -10.13 -5.61 -9.84
CA ILE A 171 -10.00 -6.60 -8.77
C ILE A 171 -10.68 -7.92 -9.12
N ALA A 172 -11.87 -7.88 -9.72
CA ALA A 172 -12.57 -9.08 -10.14
C ALA A 172 -11.71 -9.92 -11.10
N ALA A 173 -11.12 -9.27 -12.10
CA ALA A 173 -10.21 -9.92 -13.05
C ALA A 173 -8.93 -10.45 -12.37
N ALA A 174 -8.35 -9.67 -11.46
CA ALA A 174 -7.04 -9.91 -10.87
C ALA A 174 -7.03 -10.94 -9.73
N PHE A 175 -8.10 -11.00 -8.94
CA PHE A 175 -8.15 -11.73 -7.67
C PHE A 175 -9.37 -12.61 -7.48
N ARG A 176 -10.39 -12.49 -8.34
CA ARG A 176 -11.64 -13.28 -8.28
C ARG A 176 -12.21 -13.31 -6.84
N PRO A 177 -12.51 -12.14 -6.25
CA PRO A 177 -13.04 -12.08 -4.90
C PRO A 177 -14.35 -12.85 -4.83
N THR A 178 -14.62 -13.46 -3.68
CA THR A 178 -15.91 -14.11 -3.38
C THR A 178 -17.06 -13.12 -3.48
N ARG A 179 -16.80 -11.84 -3.17
CA ARG A 179 -17.81 -10.79 -3.24
C ARG A 179 -17.23 -9.42 -3.60
N THR A 180 -18.01 -8.62 -4.32
CA THR A 180 -17.78 -7.20 -4.55
C THR A 180 -18.94 -6.41 -3.97
N LEU A 181 -18.66 -5.40 -3.16
CA LEU A 181 -19.62 -4.52 -2.51
C LEU A 181 -19.42 -3.09 -3.00
N LEU A 182 -20.50 -2.45 -3.43
CA LEU A 182 -20.55 -1.02 -3.63
C LEU A 182 -21.40 -0.43 -2.50
N VAL A 183 -20.87 0.53 -1.75
CA VAL A 183 -21.56 1.22 -0.65
C VAL A 183 -21.79 2.67 -1.03
N GLY A 184 -23.02 3.16 -0.93
CA GLY A 184 -23.43 4.45 -1.49
C GLY A 184 -23.70 4.42 -2.99
N GLY A 185 -24.09 5.57 -3.56
CA GLY A 185 -24.54 5.67 -4.95
C GLY A 185 -25.70 4.73 -5.28
N ASP A 186 -25.53 3.91 -6.30
CA ASP A 186 -26.49 2.87 -6.74
C ASP A 186 -26.30 1.52 -6.02
N GLY A 187 -25.43 1.45 -5.00
CA GLY A 187 -25.09 0.25 -4.23
C GLY A 187 -25.88 0.09 -2.91
N ILE A 188 -25.24 -0.55 -1.93
CA ILE A 188 -25.76 -0.73 -0.57
C ILE A 188 -25.83 0.65 0.10
N ARG A 189 -26.97 1.02 0.66
CA ARG A 189 -27.11 2.30 1.37
C ARG A 189 -26.16 2.36 2.57
N PRO A 190 -25.48 3.49 2.84
CA PRO A 190 -24.55 3.59 3.96
C PRO A 190 -25.19 3.20 5.31
N GLU A 191 -26.45 3.58 5.54
CA GLU A 191 -27.17 3.24 6.77
C GLU A 191 -27.34 1.72 6.91
N GLU A 192 -27.72 1.04 5.83
CA GLU A 192 -27.85 -0.42 5.81
C GLU A 192 -26.50 -1.11 6.03
N PHE A 193 -25.43 -0.59 5.40
CA PHE A 193 -24.09 -1.11 5.56
C PHE A 193 -23.61 -1.04 7.00
N LEU A 194 -23.82 0.10 7.66
CA LEU A 194 -23.37 0.38 9.03
C LEU A 194 -24.22 -0.31 10.10
N LEU A 195 -25.50 -0.60 9.83
CA LEU A 195 -26.39 -1.31 10.77
C LEU A 195 -26.07 -2.81 10.89
N ASN A 196 -25.27 -3.36 9.97
CA ASN A 196 -24.89 -4.77 9.99
C ASN A 196 -23.43 -4.94 10.45
N PRO A 197 -23.12 -5.95 11.29
CA PRO A 197 -21.73 -6.21 11.68
C PRO A 197 -20.89 -6.59 10.46
N VAL A 198 -19.59 -6.24 10.47
CA VAL A 198 -18.68 -6.52 9.34
C VAL A 198 -18.72 -7.98 8.86
N ALA A 199 -18.93 -8.94 9.78
CA ALA A 199 -19.06 -10.35 9.47
C ALA A 199 -20.19 -10.64 8.45
N HIS A 200 -21.32 -9.93 8.54
CA HIS A 200 -22.43 -10.04 7.58
C HIS A 200 -21.96 -9.85 6.13
N TRP A 201 -21.00 -8.95 5.93
CA TRP A 201 -20.50 -8.54 4.63
C TRP A 201 -19.35 -9.42 4.11
N VAL A 202 -18.53 -9.98 5.00
CA VAL A 202 -17.21 -10.53 4.62
C VAL A 202 -17.00 -12.03 4.89
N THR A 203 -17.89 -12.71 5.62
CA THR A 203 -17.69 -14.13 6.03
C THR A 203 -18.52 -15.15 5.26
N ARG A 204 -19.08 -14.79 4.10
CA ARG A 204 -19.80 -15.75 3.24
C ARG A 204 -18.87 -16.43 2.24
#